data_AF-A0A1Y3RJ30-F1
#
_entry.id   AF-A0A1Y3RJ30-F1
#
_cell.length_a   1.000
_cell.length_b   1.000
_cell.length_c   1.000
_cell.angle_alpha   90.00
_cell.angle_beta   90.00
_cell.angle_gamma   90.00
#
_symmetry.space_group_name_H-M   'P 1'
#
loop_
_entity.id
_entity.type
_entity.pdbx_description
1 polymer ?
#
loop_
_entity_poly.entity_id
_entity_poly.type
_entity_poly.pdbx_seq_one_letter_code
_entity_poly.pdbx_strand_id
1 'polypeptide(L)'
;MNCWFRNIDTSLHSKIFAVQFFVLRIGQILRPLSGKGAKGEKTASAGMEGGDIMASPQTKVRYQFEAFCKKVINGERCDYLRELMRRSSWESSFSDLPPAILDRLYSENDDPAEYYIFRICGHVIPIRNDRLADALLTFGDEQYSILLLYYSLQLKDREIAPLLGISRSKVQRDRKTLFEELKSKMGE
;
A
#
# COMPACT_ATOMS: atom_id res chain seq x y z
N MET A 1 20.13 -24.06 5.55
CA MET A 1 20.04 -25.08 4.48
C MET A 1 18.63 -25.00 3.91
N ASN A 2 18.33 -24.64 2.67
CA ASN A 2 19.14 -24.45 1.46
C ASN A 2 18.48 -23.40 0.55
N CYS A 3 19.33 -22.71 -0.21
CA CYS A 3 19.03 -21.77 -1.30
C CYS A 3 18.65 -22.49 -2.61
N TRP A 4 18.57 -21.69 -3.69
CA TRP A 4 18.31 -21.92 -5.15
C TRP A 4 16.85 -21.56 -5.54
N PHE A 5 16.47 -20.36 -6.04
CA PHE A 5 16.98 -19.46 -7.11
C PHE A 5 17.01 -20.22 -8.47
N ARG A 6 16.22 -19.95 -9.53
CA ARG A 6 16.04 -18.76 -10.43
C ARG A 6 14.92 -19.12 -11.45
N ASN A 7 13.97 -18.28 -11.84
CA ASN A 7 14.00 -17.28 -12.92
C ASN A 7 12.65 -16.52 -12.87
N ILE A 8 12.57 -15.29 -12.37
CA ILE A 8 12.61 -13.99 -13.09
C ILE A 8 11.53 -13.88 -14.19
N ASP A 9 10.47 -13.12 -13.88
CA ASP A 9 9.92 -12.16 -14.84
C ASP A 9 9.83 -10.77 -14.18
N THR A 10 10.16 -9.78 -15.00
CA THR A 10 10.61 -8.44 -14.70
C THR A 10 9.44 -7.47 -14.57
N SER A 11 8.88 -7.31 -13.37
CA SER A 11 7.87 -6.25 -13.14
C SER A 11 7.88 -5.65 -11.72
N LEU A 12 8.98 -5.83 -10.99
CA LEU A 12 9.14 -5.27 -9.64
C LEU A 12 10.33 -4.32 -9.48
N HIS A 13 11.02 -3.98 -10.58
CA HIS A 13 12.15 -3.05 -10.52
C HIS A 13 11.77 -1.57 -10.75
N SER A 14 10.52 -1.29 -11.13
CA SER A 14 10.03 0.09 -11.28
C SER A 14 9.41 0.67 -9.99
N LYS A 15 9.00 -0.17 -9.04
CA LYS A 15 8.28 0.29 -7.83
C LYS A 15 9.17 0.55 -6.61
N ILE A 16 10.40 0.03 -6.58
CA ILE A 16 11.37 0.33 -5.50
C ILE A 16 12.12 1.65 -5.76
N PHE A 17 12.20 2.12 -7.01
CA PHE A 17 12.89 3.37 -7.32
C PHE A 17 12.13 4.64 -6.88
N ALA A 18 10.83 4.54 -6.58
CA ALA A 18 10.01 5.68 -6.16
C ALA A 18 10.17 6.03 -4.67
N VAL A 19 10.52 5.07 -3.81
CA VAL A 19 10.65 5.31 -2.36
C VAL A 19 12.07 5.75 -1.97
N GLN A 20 13.07 5.44 -2.79
CA GLN A 20 14.48 5.85 -2.52
C GLN A 20 14.77 7.33 -2.84
N PHE A 21 13.89 8.04 -3.54
CA PHE A 21 14.11 9.47 -3.84
C PHE A 21 13.75 10.42 -2.67
N PHE A 22 13.18 9.90 -1.58
CA PHE A 22 12.72 10.71 -0.44
C PHE A 22 13.85 11.13 0.53
N VAL A 23 15.05 10.54 0.44
CA VAL A 23 16.13 10.77 1.43
C VAL A 23 17.28 11.68 0.92
N LEU A 24 17.29 12.09 -0.35
CA LEU A 24 18.30 12.99 -0.90
C LEU A 24 17.72 14.35 -1.33
N ARG A 25 17.00 15.01 -0.41
CA ARG A 25 16.71 16.45 -0.55
C ARG A 25 16.75 17.23 0.76
N ILE A 26 17.44 16.71 1.79
CA ILE A 26 17.84 17.47 2.97
C ILE A 26 19.26 18.07 2.81
N GLY A 27 19.78 18.15 1.57
CA GLY A 27 21.17 18.48 1.26
C GLY A 27 21.36 19.56 0.19
N GLN A 28 20.40 20.47 0.03
CA GLN A 28 20.59 21.72 -0.75
C GLN A 28 20.01 22.92 -0.01
N ILE A 29 20.24 22.99 1.30
CA ILE A 29 20.35 24.29 1.96
C ILE A 29 21.76 24.78 1.64
N LEU A 30 21.85 25.99 1.10
CA LEU A 30 23.07 26.69 0.69
C LEU A 30 23.59 26.37 -0.73
N ARG A 31 22.96 26.98 -1.74
CA ARG A 31 23.73 27.48 -2.89
C ARG A 31 23.92 28.99 -2.76
N PRO A 32 25.13 29.49 -3.06
CA PRO A 32 25.48 30.88 -2.92
C PRO A 32 24.84 31.74 -4.02
N LEU A 33 24.62 33.00 -3.67
CA LEU A 33 24.22 34.09 -4.55
C LEU A 33 25.07 34.10 -5.83
N SER A 34 24.42 33.95 -6.99
CA SER A 34 24.96 34.41 -8.27
C SER A 34 23.80 34.70 -9.21
N GLY A 35 23.71 35.97 -9.63
CA GLY A 35 22.55 36.54 -10.29
C GLY A 35 22.40 36.18 -11.76
N LYS A 36 21.22 36.48 -12.29
CA LYS A 36 20.98 36.84 -13.70
C LYS A 36 19.79 37.79 -13.72
N GLY A 37 20.07 39.04 -14.07
CA GLY A 37 19.05 40.06 -14.27
C GLY A 37 18.17 39.67 -15.46
N ALA A 38 16.86 39.70 -15.26
CA ALA A 38 15.90 39.80 -16.34
C ALA A 38 15.52 41.29 -16.44
N LYS A 39 15.97 41.91 -17.52
CA LYS A 39 15.62 43.27 -17.93
C LYS A 39 14.14 43.27 -18.34
N GLY A 40 13.29 43.85 -17.50
CA GLY A 40 11.88 44.11 -17.79
C GLY A 40 11.61 45.62 -17.79
N GLU A 41 11.34 46.12 -19.00
CA GLU A 41 10.48 47.25 -19.38
C GLU A 41 10.51 48.54 -18.53
N LYS A 42 11.07 49.61 -19.13
CA LYS A 42 10.97 50.98 -18.63
C LYS A 42 9.55 51.50 -18.85
N THR A 43 8.84 51.79 -17.78
CA THR A 43 7.76 52.79 -17.79
C THR A 43 8.25 54.01 -17.01
N ALA A 44 8.27 55.15 -17.69
CA ALA A 44 8.58 56.44 -17.09
C ALA A 44 7.35 56.92 -16.32
N SER A 45 7.53 57.37 -15.08
CA SER A 45 6.58 58.27 -14.43
C SER A 45 7.31 59.17 -13.46
N ALA A 46 6.85 60.42 -13.47
CA ALA A 46 7.36 61.59 -12.81
C ALA A 46 7.46 61.44 -11.28
N GLY A 47 8.40 62.19 -10.71
CA GLY A 47 8.73 62.13 -9.29
C GLY A 47 7.73 62.82 -8.37
N MET A 48 7.83 62.44 -7.10
CA MET A 48 7.61 63.31 -5.96
C MET A 48 8.69 62.98 -4.92
N GLU A 49 9.20 64.02 -4.28
CA GLU A 49 10.21 64.00 -3.23
C GLU A 49 9.92 62.93 -2.17
N GLY A 50 10.84 61.98 -2.02
CA GLY A 50 10.90 61.10 -0.86
C GLY A 50 12.18 61.42 -0.12
N GLY A 51 12.08 62.19 0.95
CA GLY A 51 13.20 62.39 1.86
C GLY A 51 13.71 61.02 2.32
N ASP A 52 14.97 60.73 2.03
CA ASP A 52 15.65 59.57 2.57
C ASP A 52 15.69 59.76 4.09
N ILE A 53 14.69 59.21 4.79
CA ILE A 53 14.87 58.87 6.20
C ILE A 53 15.98 57.85 6.18
N MET A 54 17.20 58.30 6.47
CA MET A 54 18.42 57.52 6.56
C MET A 54 18.13 56.25 7.36
N ALA A 55 17.77 55.18 6.65
CA ALA A 55 17.28 53.97 7.28
C ALA A 55 18.41 53.45 8.16
N SER A 56 18.18 53.46 9.46
CA SER A 56 19.14 52.95 10.43
C SER A 56 19.56 51.53 10.01
N PRO A 57 20.79 51.08 10.31
CA PRO A 57 21.24 49.73 9.95
C PRO A 57 20.23 48.64 10.32
N GLN A 58 19.53 48.82 11.44
CA GLN A 58 18.48 47.93 11.94
C GLN A 58 17.26 47.88 11.00
N THR A 59 16.86 49.02 10.44
CA THR A 59 15.75 49.13 9.49
C THR A 59 16.08 48.44 8.17
N LYS A 60 17.32 48.57 7.69
CA LYS A 60 17.80 47.88 6.47
C LYS A 60 17.80 46.36 6.63
N VAL A 61 18.28 45.87 7.78
CA VAL A 61 18.26 44.43 8.10
C VAL A 61 16.82 43.89 8.15
N ARG A 62 15.89 44.64 8.75
CA ARG A 62 14.47 44.27 8.78
C ARG A 62 13.87 44.14 7.38
N TYR A 63 14.10 45.11 6.49
CA TYR A 63 13.58 45.04 5.12
C TYR A 63 14.22 43.91 4.30
N GLN A 64 15.50 43.62 4.49
CA GLN A 64 16.16 42.48 3.84
C GLN A 64 15.55 41.15 4.28
N PHE A 65 15.29 41.00 5.58
CA PHE A 65 14.64 39.82 6.11
C PHE A 65 13.21 39.68 5.58
N GLU A 66 12.43 40.76 5.55
CA GLU A 66 11.08 40.76 5.00
C GLU A 66 11.07 40.38 3.51
N ALA A 67 11.98 40.94 2.71
CA ALA A 67 12.13 40.60 1.31
C ALA A 67 12.52 39.12 1.12
N PHE A 68 13.40 38.60 1.99
CA PHE A 68 13.76 37.19 2.02
C PHE A 68 12.54 36.30 2.31
N CYS A 69 11.78 36.58 3.37
CA CYS A 69 10.58 35.82 3.72
C CYS A 69 9.55 35.83 2.59
N LYS A 70 9.28 36.99 1.97
CA LYS A 70 8.38 37.11 0.82
C LYS A 70 8.88 36.26 -0.36
N LYS A 71 10.18 36.22 -0.61
CA LYS A 71 10.77 35.41 -1.68
C LYS A 71 10.62 33.92 -1.40
N VAL A 72 10.88 33.48 -0.17
CA VAL A 72 10.72 32.07 0.24
C VAL A 72 9.26 31.63 0.09
N ILE A 73 8.31 32.40 0.64
CA ILE A 73 6.86 32.08 0.53
C ILE A 73 6.42 31.97 -0.93
N ASN A 74 6.84 32.92 -1.77
CA ASN A 74 6.52 32.88 -3.20
C ASN A 74 7.17 31.68 -3.91
N GLY A 75 8.40 31.31 -3.52
CA GLY A 75 9.10 30.13 -4.04
C GLY A 75 8.35 28.84 -3.69
N GLU A 76 8.01 28.65 -2.42
CA GLU A 76 7.27 27.46 -1.95
C GLU A 76 5.90 27.35 -2.61
N ARG A 77 5.18 28.46 -2.79
CA ARG A 77 3.92 28.48 -3.53
C ARG A 77 4.11 28.02 -4.98
N CYS A 78 5.14 28.51 -5.67
CA CYS A 78 5.43 28.11 -7.05
C CYS A 78 5.82 26.62 -7.12
N ASP A 79 6.58 26.12 -6.15
CA ASP A 79 6.98 24.72 -6.08
C ASP A 79 5.78 23.80 -5.81
N TYR A 80 4.88 24.20 -4.90
CA TYR A 80 3.60 23.52 -4.66
C TYR A 80 2.76 23.43 -5.93
N LEU A 81 2.55 24.55 -6.64
CA LEU A 81 1.76 24.57 -7.86
C LEU A 81 2.40 23.71 -8.97
N ARG A 82 3.73 23.72 -9.08
CA ARG A 82 4.45 22.87 -10.04
C ARG A 82 4.23 21.39 -9.75
N GLU A 83 4.29 21.00 -8.49
CA GLU A 83 4.06 19.62 -8.09
C GLU A 83 2.59 19.20 -8.29
N LEU A 84 1.65 20.10 -8.00
CA LEU A 84 0.23 19.86 -8.23
C LEU A 84 -0.07 19.60 -9.72
N MET A 85 0.46 20.44 -10.61
CA MET A 85 0.32 20.24 -12.07
C MET A 85 1.02 18.97 -12.55
N ARG A 86 2.17 18.63 -11.97
CA ARG A 86 2.87 17.38 -12.30
C ARG A 86 2.04 16.17 -11.91
N ARG A 87 1.32 16.20 -10.79
CA ARG A 87 0.44 15.09 -10.39
C ARG A 87 -0.79 15.03 -11.28
N SER A 88 -1.45 16.17 -11.53
CA SER A 88 -2.66 16.21 -12.35
C SER A 88 -2.44 15.79 -13.81
N SER A 89 -1.22 15.82 -14.33
CA SER A 89 -0.93 15.30 -15.68
C SER A 89 -0.95 13.78 -15.77
N TRP A 90 -0.83 13.07 -14.65
CA TRP A 90 -0.78 11.60 -14.59
C TRP A 90 -1.93 11.00 -13.79
N GLU A 91 -2.62 11.80 -12.97
CA GLU A 91 -3.73 11.36 -12.13
C GLU A 91 -5.07 11.77 -12.78
N SER A 92 -6.07 10.90 -12.66
CA SER A 92 -7.46 11.19 -13.01
C SER A 92 -8.32 10.94 -11.79
N SER A 93 -9.34 11.77 -11.57
CA SER A 93 -10.26 11.58 -10.45
C SER A 93 -11.05 10.28 -10.65
N PHE A 94 -11.39 9.59 -9.56
CA PHE A 94 -12.25 8.41 -9.64
C PHE A 94 -13.59 8.69 -10.31
N SER A 95 -14.15 9.88 -10.11
CA SER A 95 -15.40 10.32 -10.75
C SER A 95 -15.30 10.50 -12.27
N ASP A 96 -14.09 10.72 -12.78
CA ASP A 96 -13.82 10.92 -14.21
C ASP A 96 -13.47 9.59 -14.91
N LEU A 97 -13.38 8.48 -14.16
CA LEU A 97 -13.07 7.17 -14.72
C LEU A 97 -14.30 6.60 -15.47
N PRO A 98 -14.09 6.01 -16.66
CA PRO A 98 -15.15 5.29 -17.36
C PRO A 98 -15.71 4.14 -16.52
N PRO A 99 -17.02 3.84 -16.62
CA PRO A 99 -17.64 2.69 -15.94
C PRO A 99 -16.91 1.38 -16.20
N ALA A 100 -16.45 1.15 -17.43
CA ALA A 100 -15.70 -0.05 -17.80
C ALA A 100 -14.37 -0.25 -17.03
N ILE A 101 -13.76 0.82 -16.51
CA ILE A 101 -12.59 0.73 -15.63
C ILE A 101 -13.04 0.50 -14.19
N LEU A 102 -14.09 1.19 -13.75
CA LEU A 102 -14.67 0.99 -12.42
C LEU A 102 -15.14 -0.45 -12.22
N ASP A 103 -15.76 -1.07 -13.22
CA ASP A 103 -16.19 -2.47 -13.18
C ASP A 103 -15.01 -3.45 -13.04
N ARG A 104 -13.82 -3.07 -13.52
CA ARG A 104 -12.58 -3.87 -13.33
C ARG A 104 -11.94 -3.66 -11.97
N LEU A 105 -12.17 -2.49 -11.36
CA LEU A 105 -11.72 -2.16 -10.01
C LEU A 105 -12.70 -2.70 -8.95
N TYR A 106 -13.95 -2.89 -9.34
CA TYR A 106 -14.98 -3.54 -8.56
C TYR A 106 -14.64 -5.02 -8.45
N SER A 107 -14.14 -5.42 -7.29
CA SER A 107 -14.29 -6.80 -6.86
C SER A 107 -15.67 -6.90 -6.26
N GLU A 108 -16.50 -7.78 -6.82
CA GLU A 108 -17.67 -8.27 -6.10
C GLU A 108 -17.12 -8.96 -4.86
N ASN A 109 -17.12 -8.24 -3.74
CA ASN A 109 -16.99 -8.89 -2.45
C ASN A 109 -18.32 -9.60 -2.28
N ASP A 110 -18.38 -10.83 -2.79
CA ASP A 110 -19.33 -11.83 -2.34
C ASP A 110 -18.91 -12.10 -0.90
N ASP A 111 -19.27 -11.17 0.00
CA ASP A 111 -19.02 -11.29 1.42
C ASP A 111 -20.14 -12.21 1.90
N PRO A 112 -19.84 -13.49 2.18
CA PRO A 112 -20.86 -14.42 2.61
C PRO A 112 -21.49 -13.85 3.88
N ALA A 113 -22.81 -13.75 3.88
CA ALA A 113 -23.55 -13.08 4.94
C ALA A 113 -23.35 -13.75 6.32
N GLU A 114 -22.83 -14.99 6.35
CA GLU A 114 -22.68 -15.79 7.56
C GLU A 114 -21.41 -16.65 7.53
N TYR A 115 -20.87 -16.94 8.72
CA TYR A 115 -19.71 -17.82 8.89
C TYR A 115 -20.16 -19.18 9.41
N TYR A 116 -19.62 -20.25 8.85
CA TYR A 116 -19.77 -21.59 9.40
C TYR A 116 -18.74 -21.80 10.51
N ILE A 117 -19.22 -22.05 11.74
CA ILE A 117 -18.36 -22.19 12.91
C ILE A 117 -18.15 -23.68 13.23
N PHE A 118 -16.96 -24.20 12.94
CA PHE A 118 -16.56 -25.55 13.33
C PHE A 118 -15.91 -25.55 14.71
N ARG A 119 -16.39 -26.41 15.61
CA ARG A 119 -15.82 -26.60 16.95
C ARG A 119 -15.14 -27.96 17.03
N ILE A 120 -13.81 -27.97 17.08
CA ILE A 120 -13.00 -29.21 17.02
C ILE A 120 -11.95 -29.17 18.12
N CYS A 121 -11.95 -30.17 19.00
CA CYS A 121 -10.94 -30.30 20.07
C CYS A 121 -10.73 -29.01 20.91
N GLY A 122 -11.78 -28.20 21.12
CA GLY A 122 -11.72 -26.92 21.83
C GLY A 122 -11.31 -25.72 20.98
N HIS A 123 -11.00 -25.92 19.70
CA HIS A 123 -10.73 -24.85 18.73
C HIS A 123 -12.01 -24.43 18.00
N VAL A 124 -12.10 -23.14 17.69
CA VAL A 124 -13.19 -22.54 16.92
C VAL A 124 -12.62 -22.09 15.58
N ILE A 125 -13.09 -22.71 14.49
CA ILE A 125 -12.59 -22.48 13.13
C ILE A 125 -13.74 -21.91 12.29
N PRO A 126 -13.72 -20.61 11.97
CA PRO A 126 -14.71 -20.00 11.10
C PRO A 126 -14.37 -20.25 9.62
N ILE A 127 -15.34 -20.72 8.84
CA ILE A 127 -15.26 -20.91 7.39
C ILE A 127 -16.26 -19.99 6.72
N ARG A 128 -15.78 -19.21 5.75
CA ARG A 128 -16.59 -18.27 4.97
C ARG A 128 -17.26 -18.91 3.75
N ASN A 129 -16.63 -19.90 3.14
CA ASN A 129 -17.08 -20.43 1.87
C ASN A 129 -18.14 -21.52 2.09
N ASP A 130 -19.38 -21.24 1.67
CA ASP A 130 -20.53 -22.14 1.81
C ASP A 130 -20.29 -23.50 1.16
N ARG A 131 -19.79 -23.50 -0.09
CA ARG A 131 -19.51 -24.74 -0.84
C ARG A 131 -18.46 -25.60 -0.11
N LEU A 132 -17.45 -24.96 0.46
CA LEU A 132 -16.43 -25.66 1.24
C LEU A 132 -17.00 -26.21 2.56
N ALA A 133 -17.81 -25.42 3.26
CA ALA A 133 -18.44 -25.85 4.51
C ALA A 133 -19.36 -27.06 4.27
N ASP A 134 -20.20 -27.01 3.23
CA ASP A 134 -21.06 -28.12 2.84
C ASP A 134 -20.25 -29.37 2.47
N ALA A 135 -19.18 -29.22 1.68
CA ALA A 135 -18.32 -30.34 1.32
C ALA A 135 -17.68 -31.00 2.56
N LEU A 136 -17.21 -30.20 3.52
CA LEU A 136 -16.62 -30.71 4.77
C LEU A 136 -17.65 -31.45 5.62
N LEU A 137 -18.88 -30.95 5.70
CA LEU A 137 -19.96 -31.61 6.44
C LEU A 137 -20.29 -33.01 5.89
N THR A 138 -19.99 -33.29 4.61
CA THR A 138 -20.19 -34.64 4.04
C THR A 138 -19.19 -35.70 4.50
N PHE A 139 -18.01 -35.32 4.99
CA PHE A 139 -16.98 -36.26 5.46
C PHE A 139 -17.24 -36.76 6.89
N GLY A 140 -18.09 -36.08 7.65
CA GLY A 140 -18.34 -36.40 9.05
C GLY A 140 -17.22 -35.97 10.00
N ASP A 141 -17.53 -36.00 11.29
CA ASP A 141 -16.81 -35.25 12.34
C ASP A 141 -15.32 -35.57 12.44
N GLU A 142 -14.94 -36.85 12.46
CA GLU A 142 -13.53 -37.25 12.55
C GLU A 142 -12.73 -36.78 11.32
N GLN A 143 -13.32 -36.87 10.14
CA GLN A 143 -12.63 -36.72 8.86
C GLN A 143 -12.39 -35.24 8.54
N TYR A 144 -13.42 -34.40 8.64
CA TYR A 144 -13.20 -32.96 8.45
C TYR A 144 -12.32 -32.38 9.56
N SER A 145 -12.34 -32.97 10.78
CA SER A 145 -11.44 -32.56 11.85
C SER A 145 -9.98 -32.74 11.48
N ILE A 146 -9.62 -33.85 10.83
CA ILE A 146 -8.24 -34.07 10.33
C ILE A 146 -7.83 -32.95 9.36
N LEU A 147 -8.70 -32.60 8.41
CA LEU A 147 -8.43 -31.56 7.41
C LEU A 147 -8.29 -30.17 8.06
N LEU A 148 -9.24 -29.78 8.91
CA LEU A 148 -9.26 -28.46 9.53
C LEU A 148 -8.11 -28.28 10.53
N LEU A 149 -7.77 -29.30 11.32
CA LEU A 149 -6.61 -29.25 12.21
C LEU A 149 -5.30 -29.11 11.41
N TYR A 150 -5.18 -29.79 10.27
CA TYR A 150 -3.96 -29.72 9.44
C TYR A 150 -3.85 -28.41 8.66
N TYR A 151 -4.89 -28.02 7.91
CA TYR A 151 -4.81 -26.89 6.98
C TYR A 151 -5.12 -25.55 7.65
N SER A 152 -6.09 -25.50 8.57
CA SER A 152 -6.47 -24.25 9.24
C SER A 152 -5.58 -23.95 10.44
N LEU A 153 -5.26 -24.96 11.27
CA LEU A 153 -4.42 -24.78 12.46
C LEU A 153 -2.95 -25.15 12.26
N GLN A 154 -2.56 -25.64 11.09
CA GLN A 154 -1.16 -26.00 10.75
C GLN A 154 -0.54 -27.04 11.70
N LEU A 155 -1.36 -27.90 12.31
CA LEU A 155 -0.90 -28.97 13.17
C LEU A 155 -0.31 -30.12 12.36
N LYS A 156 0.76 -30.74 12.85
CA LYS A 156 1.38 -31.90 12.19
C LYS A 156 0.63 -33.18 12.54
N ASP A 157 0.78 -34.21 11.71
CA ASP A 157 0.15 -35.54 11.94
C ASP A 157 0.45 -36.13 13.32
N ARG A 158 1.61 -35.79 13.90
CA ARG A 158 2.03 -36.23 15.24
C ARG A 158 1.26 -35.56 16.37
N GLU A 159 0.77 -34.35 16.13
CA GLU A 159 -0.01 -33.55 17.08
C GLU A 159 -1.51 -33.87 16.92
N ILE A 160 -1.97 -34.08 15.69
CA ILE A 160 -3.37 -34.44 15.39
C ILE A 160 -3.74 -35.83 15.91
N ALA A 161 -2.84 -36.82 15.77
CA ALA A 161 -3.06 -38.20 16.20
C ALA A 161 -3.53 -38.33 17.67
N PRO A 162 -2.80 -37.78 18.67
CA PRO A 162 -3.25 -37.83 20.06
C PRO A 162 -4.50 -36.97 20.33
N LEU A 163 -4.69 -35.86 19.61
CA LEU A 163 -5.88 -35.00 19.77
C LEU A 163 -7.19 -35.71 19.39
N LEU A 164 -7.14 -36.55 18.35
CA LEU A 164 -8.29 -37.31 17.86
C LEU A 164 -8.31 -38.77 18.36
N GLY A 165 -7.31 -39.21 19.13
CA GLY A 165 -7.23 -40.59 19.62
C GLY A 165 -6.98 -41.65 18.54
N ILE A 166 -6.42 -41.25 17.39
CA ILE A 166 -6.18 -42.13 16.23
C ILE A 166 -4.68 -42.26 15.92
N SER A 167 -4.29 -43.32 15.21
CA SER A 167 -2.89 -43.53 14.84
C SER A 167 -2.39 -42.46 13.85
N ARG A 168 -1.13 -42.04 13.99
CA ARG A 168 -0.47 -41.12 13.05
C ARG A 168 -0.57 -41.59 11.59
N SER A 169 -0.41 -42.88 11.34
CA SER A 169 -0.48 -43.45 9.99
C SER A 169 -1.89 -43.35 9.39
N LYS A 170 -2.94 -43.44 10.22
CA LYS A 170 -4.33 -43.20 9.80
C LYS A 170 -4.54 -41.73 9.46
N VAL A 171 -4.11 -40.79 10.31
CA VAL A 171 -4.16 -39.34 10.01
C VAL A 171 -3.50 -39.03 8.68
N GLN A 172 -2.30 -39.57 8.44
CA GLN A 172 -1.56 -39.31 7.20
C GLN A 172 -2.31 -39.82 5.96
N ARG A 173 -2.83 -41.05 6.01
CA ARG A 173 -3.61 -41.64 4.90
C ARG A 173 -4.90 -40.87 4.68
N ASP A 174 -5.69 -40.70 5.73
CA ASP A 174 -7.02 -40.10 5.67
C ASP A 174 -6.91 -38.65 5.21
N ARG A 175 -5.96 -37.86 5.73
CA ARG A 175 -5.70 -36.50 5.23
C ARG A 175 -5.49 -36.48 3.71
N LYS A 176 -4.67 -37.40 3.18
CA LYS A 176 -4.38 -37.43 1.75
C LYS A 176 -5.62 -37.83 0.94
N THR A 177 -6.31 -38.89 1.35
CA THR A 177 -7.53 -39.36 0.66
C THR A 177 -8.64 -38.31 0.70
N LEU A 178 -8.92 -37.75 1.88
CA LEU A 178 -9.96 -36.74 2.08
C LEU A 178 -9.66 -35.45 1.34
N PHE A 179 -8.38 -35.07 1.21
CA PHE A 179 -8.00 -33.87 0.45
C PHE A 179 -8.28 -34.03 -1.05
N GLU A 180 -7.99 -35.21 -1.62
CA GLU A 180 -8.32 -35.49 -3.03
C GLU A 180 -9.84 -35.57 -3.24
N GLU A 181 -10.57 -36.15 -2.30
CA GLU A 181 -12.04 -36.19 -2.35
C GLU A 181 -12.65 -34.78 -2.23
N LEU A 182 -12.07 -33.93 -1.38
CA LEU A 182 -12.49 -32.54 -1.23
C LEU A 182 -12.31 -31.77 -2.53
N LYS A 183 -11.16 -31.91 -3.20
CA LYS A 183 -10.90 -31.30 -4.51
C LYS A 183 -11.93 -31.73 -5.54
N SER A 184 -12.20 -33.04 -5.62
CA SER A 184 -13.20 -33.58 -6.54
C SER A 184 -14.60 -33.01 -6.29
N LYS A 185 -15.00 -32.79 -5.02
CA LYS A 185 -16.29 -32.16 -4.67
C LYS A 185 -16.35 -30.67 -5.00
N MET A 186 -15.21 -29.97 -4.91
CA MET A 186 -15.14 -28.54 -5.23
C MET A 186 -15.15 -28.25 -6.74
N GLY A 187 -14.87 -29.28 -7.56
CA GLY A 187 -14.81 -29.17 -9.02
C GLY A 187 -13.47 -28.66 -9.54
N GLU A 188 -12.38 -28.92 -8.78
CA GLU A 188 -11.00 -28.59 -9.14
C GLU A 188 -10.15 -29.82 -9.47
#